data_AF-A0A1I7UGD1-F1
#
_entry.id   AF-A0A1I7UGD1-F1
#
_cell.length_a   1.000
_cell.length_b   1.000
_cell.length_c   1.000
_cell.angle_alpha   90.00
_cell.angle_beta   90.00
_cell.angle_gamma   90.00
#
_symmetry.space_group_name_H-M   'P 1'
#
loop_
_entity.id
_entity.type
_entity.pdbx_description
1 polymer ?
#
loop_
_entity_poly.entity_id
_entity_poly.type
_entity_poly.pdbx_seq_one_letter_code
_entity_poly.pdbx_strand_id
1 'polypeptide(L)'
;MRILFLFLCLTTVILALENHADEEVISAEKHIPVHKPRGYKKRQLEDGDELLLSQVVWRHGDRAPTGTYPTDPHKEDAWPNGWGELTQLGMRQQYALGRLLFKRYVNATKPLLKNSYNSKEVYIRSTDVNRTLVSALSNLAGMFENGNRGADYPDSKRWPTNWTPIPIHTLAEKDDPKFVAENQKFLDFVSEKTGKKVIMPEVYMVNDVHYIEKLYNMSQPDWITDDVEIKLRNLSQVSTRFLFGIGDPYVPELIRLRGGTLTD
;
A
#
# COMPACT_ATOMS: atom_id res chain seq x y z
N MET A 1 -5.32 11.85 -25.11
CA MET A 1 -4.93 10.55 -24.51
C MET A 1 -5.29 10.64 -23.03
N ARG A 2 -6.27 9.86 -22.55
CA ARG A 2 -6.74 9.88 -21.14
C ARG A 2 -6.15 8.65 -20.47
N ILE A 3 -5.28 8.83 -19.47
CA ILE A 3 -4.58 7.74 -18.79
C ILE A 3 -4.87 7.83 -17.29
N LEU A 4 -5.17 6.70 -16.66
CA LEU A 4 -5.26 6.56 -15.21
C LEU A 4 -4.03 5.77 -14.74
N PHE A 5 -3.19 6.40 -13.92
CA PHE A 5 -2.08 5.74 -13.25
C PHE A 5 -2.50 5.35 -11.83
N LEU A 6 -2.37 4.06 -11.52
CA LEU A 6 -2.69 3.51 -10.21
C LEU A 6 -1.41 3.02 -9.57
N PHE A 7 -1.00 3.65 -8.46
CA PHE A 7 0.24 3.33 -7.75
C PHE A 7 -0.06 2.94 -6.30
N LEU A 8 0.47 1.83 -5.79
CA LEU A 8 0.38 1.54 -4.35
C LEU A 8 1.50 2.25 -3.56
N CYS A 9 1.12 3.05 -2.55
CA CYS A 9 2.06 3.65 -1.60
C CYS A 9 1.46 3.72 -0.18
N LEU A 10 2.32 3.89 0.82
CA LEU A 10 2.11 3.49 2.22
C LEU A 10 1.06 4.26 3.05
N THR A 11 0.25 5.13 2.46
CA THR A 11 -0.73 5.94 3.20
C THR A 11 -2.17 5.51 2.92
N THR A 12 -2.76 4.88 3.93
CA THR A 12 -4.19 4.71 4.25
C THR A 12 -5.20 4.64 3.10
N VAL A 13 -5.77 3.45 2.87
CA VAL A 13 -7.05 3.12 2.17
C VAL A 13 -8.26 3.91 2.71
N ILE A 14 -8.06 4.61 3.81
CA ILE A 14 -9.08 5.13 4.70
C ILE A 14 -9.79 6.39 4.12
N LEU A 15 -9.13 7.13 3.21
CA LEU A 15 -9.64 8.43 2.73
C LEU A 15 -10.81 8.35 1.73
N ALA A 16 -11.06 7.20 1.10
CA ALA A 16 -12.10 7.08 0.08
C ALA A 16 -13.51 6.78 0.65
N LEU A 17 -13.60 6.34 1.91
CA LEU A 17 -14.82 5.72 2.44
C LEU A 17 -15.79 6.67 3.14
N GLU A 18 -15.47 7.95 3.37
CA GLU A 18 -16.36 8.81 4.19
C GLU A 18 -17.24 9.82 3.43
N ASN A 19 -16.91 10.20 2.21
CA ASN A 19 -17.73 11.16 1.44
C ASN A 19 -18.36 10.56 0.17
N HIS A 20 -17.98 9.34 -0.19
CA HIS A 20 -18.42 8.66 -1.41
C HIS A 20 -18.74 7.18 -1.21
N ALA A 21 -18.83 6.73 0.04
CA ALA A 21 -19.09 5.35 0.42
C ALA A 21 -20.21 4.72 -0.41
N ASP A 22 -19.94 3.56 -0.99
CA ASP A 22 -20.94 2.78 -1.71
C ASP A 22 -21.84 2.12 -0.65
N GLU A 23 -23.02 2.70 -0.42
CA GLU A 23 -23.96 2.19 0.58
C GLU A 23 -24.38 0.74 0.29
N GLU A 24 -24.38 0.29 -0.98
CA GLU A 24 -24.62 -1.13 -1.29
C GLU A 24 -23.49 -2.01 -0.76
N VAL A 25 -22.22 -1.57 -0.88
CA VAL A 25 -21.08 -2.34 -0.36
C VAL A 25 -21.04 -2.31 1.16
N ILE A 26 -21.32 -1.16 1.78
CA ILE A 26 -21.36 -1.03 3.25
C ILE A 26 -22.54 -1.81 3.86
N SER A 27 -23.69 -1.84 3.17
CA SER A 27 -24.87 -2.59 3.63
C SER A 27 -24.78 -4.08 3.32
N ALA A 28 -24.14 -4.48 2.21
CA ALA A 28 -23.90 -5.89 1.88
C ALA A 28 -22.80 -6.52 2.74
N GLU A 29 -21.79 -5.76 3.18
CA GLU A 29 -20.59 -6.30 3.81
C GLU A 29 -20.41 -5.80 5.25
N LYS A 30 -20.80 -6.63 6.22
CA LYS A 30 -20.69 -6.35 7.66
C LYS A 30 -19.24 -6.01 8.08
N HIS A 31 -19.09 -5.00 8.95
CA HIS A 31 -17.86 -4.66 9.73
C HIS A 31 -16.69 -4.00 8.98
N ILE A 32 -16.89 -3.22 7.93
CA ILE A 32 -15.82 -2.33 7.41
C ILE A 32 -15.76 -1.06 8.28
N PRO A 33 -14.67 -0.78 9.02
CA PRO A 33 -14.57 0.40 9.87
C PRO A 33 -14.53 1.69 9.04
N VAL A 34 -15.37 2.66 9.39
CA VAL A 34 -15.40 4.00 8.80
C VAL A 34 -14.52 4.94 9.63
N HIS A 35 -13.78 5.85 8.98
CA HIS A 35 -12.77 6.70 9.63
C HIS A 35 -12.79 8.11 9.07
N LYS A 36 -12.75 9.11 9.98
CA LYS A 36 -12.88 10.51 9.60
C LYS A 36 -11.77 10.94 8.65
N PRO A 37 -12.07 11.39 7.41
CA PRO A 37 -11.07 11.79 6.46
C PRO A 37 -10.38 13.03 7.02
N ARG A 38 -9.07 13.10 6.83
CA ARG A 38 -8.35 14.34 7.08
C ARG A 38 -8.95 15.42 6.18
N GLY A 39 -9.24 16.59 6.75
CA GLY A 39 -9.77 17.71 5.99
C GLY A 39 -8.85 18.05 4.82
N TYR A 40 -9.42 18.21 3.63
CA TYR A 40 -8.70 18.65 2.44
C TYR A 40 -9.47 19.82 1.81
N LYS A 41 -8.73 20.75 1.20
CA LYS A 41 -9.34 21.84 0.44
C LYS A 41 -9.76 21.30 -0.92
N LYS A 42 -11.07 21.09 -1.11
CA LYS A 42 -11.62 20.67 -2.39
C LYS A 42 -11.41 21.77 -3.43
N ARG A 43 -10.89 21.42 -4.62
CA ARG A 43 -10.87 22.33 -5.77
C ARG A 43 -12.31 22.67 -6.17
N GLN A 44 -12.58 23.95 -6.39
CA GLN A 44 -13.82 24.39 -7.04
C GLN A 44 -13.64 24.19 -8.54
N LEU A 45 -14.56 23.46 -9.17
CA LEU A 45 -14.56 23.25 -10.60
C LEU A 45 -15.27 24.43 -11.27
N GLU A 46 -14.68 24.94 -12.34
CA GLU A 46 -15.28 25.96 -13.19
C GLU A 46 -16.16 25.31 -14.27
N ASP A 47 -17.06 26.08 -14.87
CA ASP A 47 -17.85 25.58 -16.00
C ASP A 47 -16.92 25.26 -17.18
N GLY A 48 -17.12 24.09 -17.79
CA GLY A 48 -16.23 23.55 -18.82
C GLY A 48 -14.99 22.78 -18.32
N ASP A 49 -14.71 22.73 -17.01
CA ASP A 49 -13.64 21.87 -16.48
C ASP A 49 -13.89 20.40 -16.84
N GLU A 50 -12.85 19.71 -17.32
CA GLU A 50 -12.88 18.28 -17.66
C GLU A 50 -11.77 17.51 -16.94
N LEU A 51 -12.11 16.33 -16.42
CA LEU A 51 -11.13 15.39 -15.89
C LEU A 51 -10.41 14.70 -17.06
N LEU A 52 -9.13 15.00 -17.24
CA LEU A 52 -8.31 14.43 -18.32
C LEU A 52 -7.45 13.25 -17.88
N LEU A 53 -6.99 13.28 -16.63
CA LEU A 53 -6.06 12.33 -16.04
C LEU A 53 -6.39 12.19 -14.55
N SER A 54 -6.24 10.99 -14.00
CA SER A 54 -6.22 10.79 -12.57
C SER A 54 -5.03 9.92 -12.21
N GLN A 55 -4.42 10.20 -11.06
CA GLN A 55 -3.42 9.36 -10.44
C GLN A 55 -3.95 8.98 -9.06
N VAL A 56 -4.15 7.69 -8.81
CA VAL A 56 -4.71 7.24 -7.53
C VAL A 56 -3.68 6.40 -6.81
N VAL A 57 -3.46 6.75 -5.55
CA VAL A 57 -2.51 6.08 -4.68
C VAL A 57 -3.24 5.54 -3.46
N TRP A 58 -3.07 4.25 -3.17
CA TRP A 58 -3.66 3.63 -1.99
C TRP A 58 -2.70 2.65 -1.31
N ARG A 59 -2.91 2.46 0.00
CA ARG A 59 -2.25 1.42 0.78
C ARG A 59 -2.90 0.06 0.52
N HIS A 60 -2.22 -1.03 0.85
CA HIS A 60 -2.87 -2.35 0.96
C HIS A 60 -4.05 -2.31 1.96
N GLY A 61 -4.98 -3.28 1.85
CA GLY A 61 -6.05 -3.48 2.84
C GLY A 61 -5.54 -4.04 4.18
N ASP A 62 -6.45 -4.35 5.10
CA ASP A 62 -6.14 -5.02 6.37
C ASP A 62 -5.29 -6.30 6.19
N ARG A 63 -4.38 -6.54 7.13
CA ARG A 63 -3.37 -7.61 7.05
C ARG A 63 -3.05 -8.19 8.43
N ALA A 64 -2.51 -9.41 8.45
CA ALA A 64 -1.86 -9.96 9.62
C ALA A 64 -0.63 -9.11 10.04
N PRO A 65 -0.19 -9.17 11.32
CA PRO A 65 1.09 -8.63 11.76
C PRO A 65 2.23 -9.19 10.90
N THR A 66 3.36 -8.48 10.78
CA THR A 66 4.53 -8.97 10.02
C THR A 66 5.48 -9.83 10.88
N GLY A 67 5.06 -10.14 12.10
CA GLY A 67 5.81 -10.86 13.13
C GLY A 67 5.26 -10.50 14.51
N THR A 68 5.83 -11.11 15.56
CA THR A 68 5.46 -10.81 16.95
C THR A 68 6.63 -11.02 17.93
N TYR A 69 6.41 -10.71 19.21
CA TYR A 69 7.37 -10.88 20.31
C TYR A 69 7.28 -12.28 20.96
N PRO A 70 8.34 -12.77 21.65
CA PRO A 70 8.40 -14.15 22.15
C PRO A 70 7.28 -14.54 23.11
N THR A 71 6.79 -13.62 23.94
CA THR A 71 5.73 -13.88 24.93
C THR A 71 4.30 -13.65 24.42
N ASP A 72 4.11 -13.28 23.14
CA ASP A 72 2.76 -13.16 22.56
C ASP A 72 2.10 -14.55 22.49
N PRO A 73 0.92 -14.76 23.10
CA PRO A 73 0.20 -16.04 22.98
C PRO A 73 -0.27 -16.33 21.55
N HIS A 74 -0.36 -15.34 20.66
CA HIS A 74 -0.82 -15.50 19.28
C HIS A 74 0.36 -15.52 18.30
N LYS A 75 0.78 -16.72 17.91
CA LYS A 75 1.85 -16.93 16.93
C LYS A 75 1.31 -16.96 15.50
N GLU A 76 2.17 -17.32 14.55
CA GLU A 76 1.86 -17.27 13.12
C GLU A 76 0.67 -18.14 12.73
N ASP A 77 0.52 -19.28 13.39
CA ASP A 77 -0.57 -20.24 13.22
C ASP A 77 -1.95 -19.66 13.56
N ALA A 78 -2.02 -18.60 14.36
CA ALA A 78 -3.25 -17.86 14.61
C ALA A 78 -3.73 -17.05 13.39
N TRP A 79 -2.87 -16.88 12.37
CA TRP A 79 -3.15 -16.12 11.16
C TRP A 79 -3.28 -17.08 9.97
N PRO A 80 -4.48 -17.23 9.36
CA PRO A 80 -4.75 -18.27 8.36
C PRO A 80 -3.80 -18.30 7.15
N ASN A 81 -3.24 -17.13 6.79
CA ASN A 81 -2.32 -16.99 5.66
C ASN A 81 -0.87 -16.71 6.12
N GLY A 82 -0.60 -16.70 7.43
CA GLY A 82 0.72 -16.36 7.99
C GLY A 82 0.98 -14.86 8.12
N TRP A 83 2.21 -14.51 8.48
CA TRP A 83 2.58 -13.13 8.76
C TRP A 83 2.57 -12.23 7.53
N GLY A 84 2.14 -10.99 7.72
CA GLY A 84 2.22 -9.92 6.73
C GLY A 84 1.25 -10.06 5.57
N GLU A 85 0.49 -11.16 5.51
CA GLU A 85 -0.47 -11.46 4.46
C GLU A 85 -1.78 -10.69 4.61
N LEU A 86 -2.42 -10.42 3.47
CA LEU A 86 -3.70 -9.73 3.42
C LEU A 86 -4.81 -10.60 4.02
N THR A 87 -5.64 -10.02 4.88
CA THR A 87 -6.79 -10.73 5.45
C THR A 87 -7.99 -10.70 4.49
N GLN A 88 -9.00 -11.53 4.78
CA GLN A 88 -10.29 -11.46 4.08
C GLN A 88 -10.96 -10.07 4.25
N LEU A 89 -10.75 -9.40 5.38
CA LEU A 89 -11.19 -8.01 5.56
C LEU A 89 -10.43 -7.07 4.61
N GLY A 90 -9.13 -7.23 4.45
CA GLY A 90 -8.32 -6.42 3.55
C GLY A 90 -8.70 -6.58 2.09
N MET A 91 -9.00 -7.80 1.65
CA MET A 91 -9.54 -8.07 0.31
C MET A 91 -10.86 -7.33 0.09
N ARG A 92 -11.79 -7.39 1.06
CA ARG A 92 -13.10 -6.70 0.99
C ARG A 92 -12.95 -5.18 0.95
N GLN A 93 -12.07 -4.61 1.75
CA GLN A 93 -11.78 -3.16 1.73
C GLN A 93 -11.30 -2.70 0.35
N GLN A 94 -10.45 -3.49 -0.31
CA GLN A 94 -9.94 -3.16 -1.64
C GLN A 94 -10.97 -3.35 -2.73
N TYR A 95 -11.78 -4.40 -2.65
CA TYR A 95 -12.92 -4.60 -3.55
C TYR A 95 -13.90 -3.42 -3.47
N ALA A 96 -14.23 -2.99 -2.25
CA ALA A 96 -15.06 -1.81 -2.00
C ALA A 96 -14.44 -0.54 -2.62
N LEU A 97 -13.13 -0.33 -2.43
CA LEU A 97 -12.43 0.78 -3.08
C LEU A 97 -12.50 0.68 -4.61
N GLY A 98 -12.36 -0.50 -5.20
CA GLY A 98 -12.51 -0.73 -6.64
C GLY A 98 -13.88 -0.31 -7.17
N ARG A 99 -14.94 -0.68 -6.47
CA ARG A 99 -16.33 -0.29 -6.79
C ARG A 99 -16.52 1.23 -6.74
N LEU A 100 -15.92 1.89 -5.77
CA LEU A 100 -15.90 3.36 -5.69
C LEU A 100 -15.20 4.01 -6.88
N LEU A 101 -14.06 3.44 -7.28
CA LEU A 101 -13.32 3.91 -8.46
C LEU A 101 -14.11 3.69 -9.75
N PHE A 102 -14.82 2.56 -9.88
CA PHE A 102 -15.73 2.30 -10.99
C PHE A 102 -16.84 3.37 -11.05
N LYS A 103 -17.55 3.60 -9.94
CA LYS A 103 -18.59 4.64 -9.87
C LYS A 103 -18.07 6.03 -10.24
N ARG A 104 -16.85 6.36 -9.81
CA ARG A 104 -16.24 7.68 -10.03
C ARG A 104 -15.71 7.89 -11.45
N TYR A 105 -15.07 6.88 -12.04
CA TYR A 105 -14.28 7.05 -13.27
C TYR A 105 -14.88 6.33 -14.49
N VAL A 106 -15.79 5.38 -14.29
CA VAL A 106 -16.38 4.55 -15.34
C VAL A 106 -17.89 4.78 -15.46
N ASN A 107 -18.61 4.72 -14.33
CA ASN A 107 -20.07 4.90 -14.28
C ASN A 107 -20.46 6.32 -13.82
N ALA A 108 -19.78 7.33 -14.35
CA ALA A 108 -20.07 8.74 -14.11
C ALA A 108 -20.80 9.34 -15.32
N THR A 109 -21.50 10.47 -15.12
CA THR A 109 -22.17 11.20 -16.22
C THR A 109 -21.18 11.64 -17.32
N LYS A 110 -19.93 11.92 -16.95
CA LYS A 110 -18.81 12.18 -17.85
C LYS A 110 -17.67 11.21 -17.51
N PRO A 111 -17.67 9.99 -18.06
CA PRO A 111 -16.70 8.97 -17.65
C PRO A 111 -15.29 9.30 -18.18
N LEU A 112 -14.29 9.04 -17.34
CA LEU A 112 -12.89 9.15 -17.71
C LEU A 112 -12.45 7.92 -18.53
N LEU A 113 -12.99 6.76 -18.18
CA LEU A 113 -12.61 5.45 -18.68
C LEU A 113 -13.78 4.74 -19.34
N LYS A 114 -13.48 3.77 -20.21
CA LYS A 114 -14.49 2.85 -20.77
C LYS A 114 -15.00 1.87 -19.71
N ASN A 115 -16.16 1.27 -20.02
CA ASN A 115 -16.83 0.30 -19.15
C ASN A 115 -16.03 -1.00 -18.98
N SER A 116 -15.26 -1.41 -19.99
CA SER A 116 -14.33 -2.53 -19.93
C SER A 116 -12.88 -2.05 -19.86
N TYR A 117 -12.01 -2.87 -19.30
CA TYR A 117 -10.58 -2.57 -19.21
C TYR A 117 -9.99 -2.28 -20.59
N ASN A 118 -9.15 -1.25 -20.67
CA ASN A 118 -8.39 -0.90 -21.87
C ASN A 118 -6.95 -0.56 -21.45
N SER A 119 -5.97 -1.32 -21.97
CA SER A 119 -4.55 -1.13 -21.64
C SER A 119 -3.98 0.21 -22.10
N LYS A 120 -4.67 0.94 -22.98
CA LYS A 120 -4.31 2.30 -23.40
C LYS A 120 -4.84 3.39 -22.45
N GLU A 121 -5.74 3.02 -21.53
CA GLU A 121 -6.40 3.96 -20.60
C GLU A 121 -5.97 3.72 -19.15
N VAL A 122 -5.57 2.50 -18.79
CA VAL A 122 -5.33 2.10 -17.40
C VAL A 122 -3.99 1.40 -17.24
N TYR A 123 -3.16 1.92 -16.33
CA TYR A 123 -1.88 1.33 -15.95
C TYR A 123 -1.84 1.09 -14.43
N ILE A 124 -1.48 -0.13 -14.03
CA ILE A 124 -1.44 -0.56 -12.62
C ILE A 124 -0.01 -0.92 -12.21
N ARG A 125 0.46 -0.32 -11.12
CA ARG A 125 1.75 -0.67 -10.51
C ARG A 125 1.60 -0.93 -9.01
N SER A 126 2.20 -2.04 -8.58
CA SER A 126 2.33 -2.44 -7.17
C SER A 126 3.79 -2.51 -6.75
N THR A 127 4.04 -2.46 -5.45
CA THR A 127 5.28 -2.99 -4.87
C THR A 127 5.27 -4.52 -4.90
N ASP A 128 6.45 -5.13 -4.82
CA ASP A 128 6.65 -6.58 -4.95
C ASP A 128 6.41 -7.33 -3.64
N VAL A 129 5.22 -7.19 -3.07
CA VAL A 129 4.85 -7.87 -1.82
C VAL A 129 3.43 -8.44 -1.96
N ASN A 130 3.21 -9.66 -1.46
CA ASN A 130 1.93 -10.36 -1.60
C ASN A 130 0.72 -9.50 -1.23
N ARG A 131 0.75 -8.84 -0.05
CA ARG A 131 -0.36 -8.00 0.40
C ARG A 131 -0.73 -6.85 -0.54
N THR A 132 0.23 -6.26 -1.27
CA THR A 132 -0.03 -5.15 -2.19
C THR A 132 -0.51 -5.66 -3.54
N LEU A 133 0.04 -6.77 -4.03
CA LEU A 133 -0.44 -7.44 -5.25
C LEU A 133 -1.87 -7.97 -5.08
N VAL A 134 -2.16 -8.67 -3.98
CA VAL A 134 -3.51 -9.17 -3.68
C VAL A 134 -4.49 -8.01 -3.44
N SER A 135 -4.03 -6.90 -2.86
CA SER A 135 -4.84 -5.68 -2.75
C SER A 135 -5.21 -5.11 -4.12
N ALA A 136 -4.25 -5.01 -5.04
CA ALA A 136 -4.50 -4.55 -6.40
C ALA A 136 -5.46 -5.47 -7.15
N LEU A 137 -5.28 -6.80 -7.05
CA LEU A 137 -6.19 -7.79 -7.63
C LEU A 137 -7.62 -7.63 -7.10
N SER A 138 -7.78 -7.49 -5.78
CA SER A 138 -9.08 -7.33 -5.13
C SER A 138 -9.77 -6.03 -5.56
N ASN A 139 -9.00 -4.95 -5.69
CA ASN A 139 -9.49 -3.66 -6.18
C ASN A 139 -9.96 -3.74 -7.63
N LEU A 140 -9.15 -4.32 -8.51
CA LEU A 140 -9.48 -4.48 -9.92
C LEU A 140 -10.70 -5.39 -10.15
N ALA A 141 -10.89 -6.40 -9.30
CA ALA A 141 -12.10 -7.23 -9.32
C ALA A 141 -13.37 -6.42 -9.03
N GLY A 142 -13.29 -5.41 -8.14
CA GLY A 142 -14.41 -4.50 -7.89
C GLY A 142 -14.55 -3.39 -8.94
N MET A 143 -13.44 -3.00 -9.57
CA MET A 143 -13.43 -1.92 -10.56
C MET A 143 -13.85 -2.38 -11.96
N PHE A 144 -13.54 -3.61 -12.37
CA PHE A 144 -13.76 -4.12 -13.73
C PHE A 144 -14.49 -5.46 -13.76
N GLU A 145 -15.61 -5.53 -13.02
CA GLU A 145 -16.50 -6.70 -12.99
C GLU A 145 -17.20 -6.96 -14.34
N ASN A 146 -17.40 -5.91 -15.15
CA ASN A 146 -18.18 -5.94 -16.39
C ASN A 146 -17.33 -6.17 -17.66
N GLY A 147 -16.31 -7.02 -17.59
CA GLY A 147 -15.52 -7.39 -18.76
C GLY A 147 -16.35 -8.15 -19.81
N ASN A 148 -15.94 -8.06 -21.07
CA ASN A 148 -16.60 -8.72 -22.18
C ASN A 148 -16.18 -10.21 -22.26
N ARG A 149 -17.12 -11.11 -22.02
CA ARG A 149 -16.93 -12.56 -22.20
C ARG A 149 -16.51 -12.88 -23.63
N GLY A 150 -15.47 -13.70 -23.78
CA GLY A 150 -14.90 -14.08 -25.08
C GLY A 150 -13.91 -13.06 -25.66
N ALA A 151 -13.74 -11.89 -25.04
CA ALA A 151 -12.77 -10.88 -25.44
C ALA A 151 -11.80 -10.54 -24.28
N ASP A 152 -12.34 -10.06 -23.16
CA ASP A 152 -11.55 -9.66 -21.98
C ASP A 152 -11.25 -10.84 -21.06
N TYR A 153 -12.09 -11.88 -21.10
CA TYR A 153 -11.84 -13.17 -20.44
C TYR A 153 -12.44 -14.35 -21.22
N PRO A 154 -11.94 -15.59 -21.03
CA PRO A 154 -12.41 -16.75 -21.76
C PRO A 154 -13.91 -17.00 -21.61
N ASP A 155 -14.56 -17.32 -22.73
CA ASP A 155 -15.90 -17.91 -22.72
C ASP A 155 -15.80 -19.40 -22.31
N SER A 156 -15.62 -19.66 -21.01
CA SER A 156 -15.47 -21.00 -20.47
C SER A 156 -16.30 -21.20 -19.20
N LYS A 157 -16.92 -22.37 -19.07
CA LYS A 157 -17.74 -22.75 -17.89
C LYS A 157 -16.94 -22.83 -16.59
N ARG A 158 -15.61 -22.99 -16.67
CA ARG A 158 -14.72 -23.01 -15.48
C ARG A 158 -14.11 -21.63 -15.18
N TRP A 159 -14.39 -20.61 -16.00
CA TRP A 159 -13.90 -19.27 -15.72
C TRP A 159 -14.72 -18.63 -14.59
N PRO A 160 -14.10 -17.92 -13.63
CA PRO A 160 -14.83 -17.21 -12.59
C PRO A 160 -15.78 -16.16 -13.18
N THR A 161 -17.00 -16.08 -12.66
CA THR A 161 -17.97 -15.07 -13.08
C THR A 161 -17.50 -13.68 -12.64
N ASN A 162 -17.72 -12.66 -13.49
CA ASN A 162 -17.42 -11.25 -13.20
C ASN A 162 -15.96 -10.97 -12.82
N TRP A 163 -15.02 -11.76 -13.35
CA TRP A 163 -13.59 -11.55 -13.14
C TRP A 163 -12.86 -11.33 -14.46
N THR A 164 -12.25 -10.16 -14.57
CA THR A 164 -11.40 -9.77 -15.70
C THR A 164 -9.93 -9.79 -15.26
N PRO A 165 -9.05 -10.54 -15.93
CA PRO A 165 -7.64 -10.57 -15.60
C PRO A 165 -6.97 -9.30 -16.11
N ILE A 166 -6.45 -8.48 -15.20
CA ILE A 166 -5.83 -7.19 -15.52
C ILE A 166 -4.36 -7.21 -15.05
N PRO A 167 -3.40 -6.79 -15.90
CA PRO A 167 -1.99 -6.83 -15.56
C PRO A 167 -1.66 -5.85 -14.42
N ILE A 168 -0.89 -6.33 -13.44
CA ILE A 168 -0.31 -5.54 -12.36
C ILE A 168 1.20 -5.60 -12.50
N HIS A 169 1.83 -4.46 -12.74
CA HIS A 169 3.28 -4.38 -12.89
C HIS A 169 3.94 -4.23 -11.52
N THR A 170 5.06 -4.91 -11.33
CA THR A 170 5.87 -4.82 -10.11
C THR A 170 7.32 -4.51 -10.48
N LEU A 171 8.06 -3.93 -9.55
CA LEU A 171 9.52 -3.86 -9.63
C LEU A 171 10.05 -4.56 -8.38
N ALA A 172 10.99 -5.48 -8.58
CA ALA A 172 11.68 -6.13 -7.48
C ALA A 172 12.27 -5.08 -6.54
N GLU A 173 12.11 -5.28 -5.23
CA GLU A 173 12.84 -4.52 -4.22
C GLU A 173 14.34 -4.78 -4.44
N LYS A 174 15.09 -3.77 -4.85
CA LYS A 174 16.54 -3.85 -4.96
C LYS A 174 17.15 -3.19 -3.75
N ASP A 175 17.68 -3.98 -2.83
CA ASP A 175 18.61 -3.48 -1.82
C ASP A 175 19.80 -2.81 -2.53
N ASP A 176 20.23 -1.63 -2.06
CA ASP A 176 21.49 -1.03 -2.49
C ASP A 176 22.64 -1.72 -1.73
N PRO A 177 23.45 -2.58 -2.39
CA PRO A 177 24.46 -3.37 -1.69
C PRO A 177 25.54 -2.50 -1.03
N LYS A 178 25.82 -1.31 -1.58
CA LYS A 178 26.78 -0.38 -1.01
C LYS A 178 26.24 0.21 0.29
N PHE A 179 24.97 0.62 0.29
CA PHE A 179 24.31 1.16 1.47
C PHE A 179 24.19 0.12 2.60
N VAL A 180 23.89 -1.14 2.26
CA VAL A 180 23.87 -2.25 3.23
C VAL A 180 25.27 -2.46 3.82
N ALA A 181 26.31 -2.50 2.99
CA ALA A 181 27.69 -2.70 3.43
C ALA A 181 28.17 -1.58 4.37
N GLU A 182 27.84 -0.31 4.08
CA GLU A 182 28.17 0.84 4.93
C GLU A 182 27.52 0.77 6.33
N ASN A 183 26.40 0.06 6.45
CA ASN A 183 25.65 -0.09 7.71
C ASN A 183 25.81 -1.45 8.38
N GLN A 184 26.59 -2.37 7.81
CA GLN A 184 26.70 -3.75 8.28
C GLN A 184 27.13 -3.84 9.77
N LYS A 185 28.11 -3.04 10.20
CA LYS A 185 28.55 -3.03 11.61
C LYS A 185 27.43 -2.68 12.59
N PHE A 186 26.52 -1.79 12.17
CA PHE A 186 25.38 -1.41 13.00
C PHE A 186 24.29 -2.49 13.00
N LEU A 187 24.05 -3.12 11.84
CA LEU A 187 23.15 -4.26 11.74
C LEU A 187 23.63 -5.43 12.63
N ASP A 188 24.93 -5.70 12.64
CA ASP A 188 25.53 -6.73 13.51
C ASP A 188 25.38 -6.37 14.99
N PHE A 189 25.62 -5.11 15.36
CA PHE A 189 25.40 -4.62 16.73
C PHE A 189 23.95 -4.79 17.17
N VAL A 190 22.98 -4.34 16.37
CA VAL A 190 21.55 -4.50 16.70
C VAL A 190 21.18 -5.98 16.73
N SER A 191 21.76 -6.80 15.86
CA SER A 191 21.52 -8.25 15.87
C SER A 191 21.99 -8.91 17.16
N GLU A 192 23.17 -8.54 17.65
CA GLU A 192 23.71 -9.01 18.92
C GLU A 192 22.80 -8.59 20.08
N LYS A 193 22.38 -7.32 20.13
CA LYS A 193 21.58 -6.78 21.23
C LYS A 193 20.14 -7.27 21.27
N THR A 194 19.56 -7.54 20.10
CA THR A 194 18.18 -8.07 20.00
C THR A 194 18.13 -9.59 20.09
N GLY A 195 19.26 -10.29 19.95
CA GLY A 195 19.32 -11.74 19.88
C GLY A 195 18.72 -12.33 18.60
N LYS A 196 18.40 -11.49 17.60
CA LYS A 196 17.86 -11.88 16.30
C LYS A 196 18.75 -11.30 15.21
N LYS A 197 19.05 -12.07 14.15
CA LYS A 197 19.70 -11.50 12.96
C LYS A 197 18.80 -10.42 12.34
N VAL A 198 19.23 -9.17 12.40
CA VAL A 198 18.57 -8.00 11.81
C VAL A 198 19.26 -7.65 10.49
N ILE A 199 18.49 -7.65 9.41
CA ILE A 199 18.92 -7.20 8.08
C ILE A 199 18.34 -5.81 7.79
N MET A 200 18.86 -5.11 6.77
CA MET A 200 18.49 -3.73 6.47
C MET A 200 16.96 -3.49 6.33
N PRO A 201 16.19 -4.35 5.64
CA PRO A 201 14.74 -4.24 5.57
C PRO A 201 14.00 -4.47 6.89
N GLU A 202 14.66 -5.00 7.93
CA GLU A 202 14.05 -5.33 9.23
C GLU A 202 14.36 -4.30 10.33
N VAL A 203 15.25 -3.34 10.06
CA VAL A 203 15.62 -2.30 11.04
C VAL A 203 14.40 -1.51 11.52
N TYR A 204 13.41 -1.31 10.65
CA TYR A 204 12.16 -0.62 11.01
C TYR A 204 11.40 -1.30 12.14
N MET A 205 11.48 -2.63 12.25
CA MET A 205 10.75 -3.36 13.30
C MET A 205 11.32 -3.05 14.69
N VAL A 206 12.65 -2.95 14.80
CA VAL A 206 13.32 -2.61 16.07
C VAL A 206 12.99 -1.17 16.47
N ASN A 207 13.00 -0.25 15.49
CA ASN A 207 12.64 1.14 15.74
C ASN A 207 11.15 1.33 16.09
N ASP A 208 10.25 0.57 15.47
CA ASP A 208 8.80 0.63 15.75
C ASP A 208 8.50 0.21 17.19
N VAL A 209 9.10 -0.90 17.65
CA VAL A 209 9.01 -1.35 19.04
C VAL A 209 9.51 -0.26 19.99
N HIS A 210 10.73 0.25 19.76
CA HIS A 210 11.31 1.31 20.59
C HIS A 210 10.44 2.57 20.66
N TYR A 211 9.91 3.02 19.50
CA TYR A 211 9.05 4.20 19.42
C TYR A 211 7.75 4.02 20.21
N ILE A 212 7.09 2.87 20.06
CA ILE A 212 5.85 2.55 20.77
C ILE A 212 6.10 2.51 22.27
N GLU A 213 7.15 1.85 22.73
CA GLU A 213 7.47 1.75 24.16
C GLU A 213 7.72 3.13 24.80
N LYS A 214 8.45 4.03 24.12
CA LYS A 214 8.61 5.42 24.58
C LYS A 214 7.30 6.19 24.63
N LEU A 215 6.40 6.00 23.66
CA LEU A 215 5.08 6.63 23.64
C LEU A 215 4.25 6.28 24.88
N TYR A 216 4.47 5.09 25.45
CA TYR A 216 3.80 4.61 26.66
C TYR A 216 4.66 4.76 27.93
N ASN A 217 5.72 5.59 27.91
CA ASN A 217 6.62 5.86 29.04
C ASN A 217 7.28 4.60 29.64
N MET A 218 7.55 3.59 28.81
CA MET A 218 8.22 2.36 29.25
C MET A 218 9.74 2.56 29.33
N SER A 219 10.39 1.86 30.27
CA SER A 219 11.85 1.84 30.38
C SER A 219 12.49 1.17 29.17
N GLN A 220 13.60 1.73 28.69
CA GLN A 220 14.32 1.23 27.52
C GLN A 220 15.56 0.44 27.92
N PRO A 221 16.01 -0.52 27.08
CA PRO A 221 17.28 -1.20 27.30
C PRO A 221 18.46 -0.23 27.30
N ASP A 222 19.46 -0.45 28.16
CA ASP A 222 20.63 0.44 28.34
C ASP A 222 21.45 0.66 27.05
N TRP A 223 21.33 -0.25 26.08
CA TRP A 223 22.03 -0.16 24.79
C TRP A 223 21.32 0.77 23.78
N ILE A 224 20.07 1.16 24.03
CA ILE A 224 19.37 2.18 23.23
C ILE A 224 19.76 3.56 23.77
N THR A 225 20.96 3.99 23.41
CA THR A 225 21.41 5.37 23.65
C THR A 225 20.79 6.33 22.62
N ASP A 226 20.89 7.64 22.86
CA ASP A 226 20.42 8.65 21.90
C ASP A 226 21.00 8.44 20.49
N ASP A 227 22.29 8.08 20.39
CA ASP A 227 22.95 7.79 19.11
C ASP A 227 22.38 6.55 18.42
N VAL A 228 22.07 5.50 19.20
CA VAL A 228 21.47 4.27 18.67
C VAL A 228 20.03 4.52 18.25
N GLU A 229 19.25 5.27 19.01
CA GLU A 229 17.89 5.69 18.66
C GLU A 229 17.88 6.51 17.37
N ILE A 230 18.75 7.53 17.28
CA ILE A 230 18.89 8.35 16.07
C ILE A 230 19.25 7.47 14.88
N LYS A 231 20.20 6.53 15.04
CA LYS A 231 20.63 5.66 13.95
C LYS A 231 19.57 4.62 13.56
N LEU A 232 18.86 4.02 14.52
CA LEU A 232 17.71 3.14 14.28
C LEU A 232 16.61 3.88 13.52
N ARG A 233 16.24 5.08 13.98
CA ARG A 233 15.24 5.91 13.32
C ARG A 233 15.69 6.31 11.93
N ASN A 234 16.94 6.76 11.77
CA ASN A 234 17.47 7.15 10.47
C ASN A 234 17.55 5.98 9.51
N LEU A 235 17.94 4.78 9.94
CA LEU A 235 17.99 3.60 9.09
C LEU A 235 16.61 3.00 8.82
N SER A 236 15.67 3.11 9.76
CA SER A 236 14.27 2.74 9.54
C SER A 236 13.61 3.69 8.57
N GLN A 237 13.87 4.98 8.75
CA GLN A 237 13.49 6.01 7.82
C GLN A 237 14.19 5.78 6.50
N VAL A 238 15.49 5.50 6.40
CA VAL A 238 16.15 5.24 5.11
C VAL A 238 15.66 3.93 4.49
N SER A 239 15.43 2.86 5.24
CA SER A 239 14.76 1.65 4.73
C SER A 239 13.39 2.04 4.13
N THR A 240 12.61 2.84 4.84
CA THR A 240 11.29 3.33 4.41
C THR A 240 11.38 4.36 3.27
N ARG A 241 12.37 5.24 3.29
CA ARG A 241 12.62 6.36 2.36
C ARG A 241 13.43 5.91 1.15
N PHE A 242 14.07 4.76 1.18
CA PHE A 242 14.66 4.06 0.05
C PHE A 242 13.57 3.24 -0.65
N LEU A 243 12.65 2.66 0.14
CA LEU A 243 11.39 2.08 -0.34
C LEU A 243 10.46 3.15 -0.97
N PHE A 244 10.48 4.41 -0.49
CA PHE A 244 9.54 5.48 -0.89
C PHE A 244 10.13 6.79 -1.42
N GLY A 245 11.46 6.95 -1.52
CA GLY A 245 12.16 8.08 -2.15
C GLY A 245 12.26 9.42 -1.39
N ILE A 246 12.31 9.48 -0.04
CA ILE A 246 12.20 10.78 0.72
C ILE A 246 13.34 10.96 1.75
N GLY A 247 14.59 11.28 1.37
CA GLY A 247 15.75 11.41 2.30
C GLY A 247 15.99 12.80 2.94
N ASP A 248 16.86 12.87 3.96
CA ASP A 248 17.44 14.13 4.53
C ASP A 248 19.00 13.99 4.58
N PRO A 249 19.84 15.01 4.23
CA PRO A 249 19.48 16.37 3.84
C PRO A 249 18.49 16.34 2.68
N TYR A 250 17.51 17.23 2.70
CA TYR A 250 16.45 17.29 1.69
C TYR A 250 17.07 17.34 0.29
N VAL A 251 16.94 16.24 -0.48
CA VAL A 251 17.52 16.10 -1.83
C VAL A 251 16.39 16.03 -2.88
N PRO A 252 16.02 17.16 -3.51
CA PRO A 252 14.96 17.21 -4.52
C PRO A 252 15.21 16.29 -5.73
N GLU A 253 16.47 16.06 -6.10
CA GLU A 253 16.82 15.15 -7.21
C GLU A 253 16.43 13.69 -6.93
N LEU A 254 16.49 13.22 -5.67
CA LEU A 254 16.12 11.84 -5.32
C LEU A 254 14.60 11.61 -5.35
N ILE A 255 13.81 12.66 -5.07
CA ILE A 255 12.38 12.66 -5.38
C ILE A 255 12.25 12.52 -6.89
N ARG A 256 12.77 13.43 -7.73
CA ARG A 256 12.70 13.35 -9.21
C ARG A 256 13.11 11.98 -9.78
N LEU A 257 14.07 11.30 -9.17
CA LEU A 257 14.56 9.99 -9.60
C LEU A 257 13.69 8.78 -9.15
N ARG A 258 12.80 8.90 -8.14
CA ARG A 258 11.99 7.77 -7.63
C ARG A 258 10.53 8.09 -7.29
N GLY A 259 10.23 9.25 -6.71
CA GLY A 259 8.88 9.74 -6.40
C GLY A 259 8.37 10.84 -7.34
N GLY A 260 9.27 11.55 -8.01
CA GLY A 260 8.99 12.51 -9.07
C GLY A 260 8.68 11.84 -10.38
N THR A 261 9.03 10.57 -10.58
CA THR A 261 8.38 9.74 -11.62
C THR A 261 6.87 9.50 -11.34
N LEU A 262 6.38 9.81 -10.15
CA LEU A 262 4.97 9.73 -9.74
C LEU A 262 4.28 11.10 -9.68
N THR A 263 5.04 12.21 -9.70
CA THR A 263 4.52 13.58 -9.59
C THR A 263 4.99 14.53 -10.70
N ASP A 264 5.92 14.14 -11.57
CA ASP A 264 6.27 14.78 -12.85
C ASP A 264 5.44 14.19 -14.00
#